data_AF-A0A6V7LAF6-F1
#
_entry.id   AF-A0A6V7LAF6-F1
#
_cell.length_a   1.000
_cell.length_b   1.000
_cell.length_c   1.000
_cell.angle_alpha   90.00
_cell.angle_beta   90.00
_cell.angle_gamma   90.00
#
_symmetry.space_group_name_H-M   'P 1'
#
loop_
_entity.id
_entity.type
_entity.pdbx_description
1 polymer ?
#
loop_
_entity_poly.entity_id
_entity_poly.type
_entity_poly.pdbx_seq_one_letter_code
_entity_poly.pdbx_strand_id
1 'polypeptide(L)' 'ISSPALPFDKDLPYEYRNYTDANYDIYKKLLKKITKLFIDHGQAEVSDEQLEKDCRDVIKFEGELYQ' A
#
# COMPACT_ATOMS: atom_id res chain seq x y z
N ILE A 1 17.95 0.24 21.67
CA ILE A 1 16.47 0.32 21.55
C ILE A 1 16.12 -0.55 20.36
N SER A 2 15.51 -1.72 20.56
CA SER A 2 15.06 -2.55 19.44
C SER A 2 13.80 -1.91 18.86
N SER A 3 13.88 -1.39 17.65
CA SER A 3 12.68 -0.95 16.94
C SER A 3 11.73 -2.14 16.81
N PRO A 4 10.46 -2.01 17.23
CA PRO A 4 9.50 -3.10 17.05
C PRO A 4 9.36 -3.39 15.55
N ALA A 5 9.40 -4.67 15.19
CA ALA A 5 9.23 -5.09 13.80
C ALA A 5 7.86 -4.62 13.31
N LEU A 6 7.85 -3.79 12.26
CA LEU A 6 6.61 -3.29 11.69
C LEU A 6 5.89 -4.45 10.97
N PRO A 7 4.56 -4.52 11.05
CA PRO A 7 3.79 -5.40 10.16
C PRO A 7 4.16 -5.05 8.72
N PHE A 8 4.50 -6.07 7.92
CA PHE A 8 4.85 -5.93 6.51
C PHE A 8 6.17 -5.20 6.22
N ASP A 9 7.08 -5.10 7.19
CA ASP A 9 8.41 -4.48 7.01
C ASP A 9 9.20 -5.11 5.84
N LYS A 10 9.09 -6.43 5.68
CA LYS A 10 9.68 -7.19 4.55
C LYS A 10 9.01 -6.94 3.19
N ASP A 11 7.79 -6.41 3.20
CA ASP A 11 7.02 -6.11 1.99
C ASP A 11 7.20 -4.63 1.60
N LEU A 12 7.90 -3.82 2.42
CA LEU A 12 8.18 -2.42 2.13
C LEU A 12 9.15 -2.29 0.95
N PRO A 13 8.76 -1.56 -0.10
CA PRO A 13 9.59 -1.42 -1.27
C PRO A 13 10.66 -0.33 -1.06
N TYR A 14 11.68 -0.59 -0.23
CA TYR A 14 12.73 0.40 0.10
C TYR A 14 13.52 0.91 -1.12
N GLU A 15 13.60 0.13 -2.20
CA GLU A 15 14.38 0.44 -3.40
C GLU A 15 13.52 0.88 -4.61
N TYR A 16 12.19 0.86 -4.50
CA TYR A 16 11.34 0.98 -5.68
C TYR A 16 10.88 2.42 -5.89
N ARG A 17 11.72 3.22 -6.55
CA ARG A 17 11.34 4.56 -7.05
C ARG A 17 10.73 4.53 -8.45
N ASN A 18 10.77 3.39 -9.12
CA ASN A 18 10.20 3.19 -10.45
C ASN A 18 9.15 2.07 -10.41
N TYR A 19 7.88 2.46 -10.49
CA TYR A 19 6.73 1.56 -10.56
C TYR A 19 6.66 0.89 -11.95
N THR A 20 7.56 -0.04 -12.26
CA THR A 20 7.38 -0.99 -13.37
C THR A 20 6.33 -2.03 -13.01
N ASP A 21 5.68 -2.70 -13.97
CA ASP A 21 4.52 -3.60 -13.75
C ASP A 21 4.64 -4.57 -12.55
N ALA A 22 5.78 -5.25 -12.39
CA ALA A 22 5.99 -6.15 -11.25
C ALA A 22 6.06 -5.42 -9.89
N ASN A 23 6.59 -4.20 -9.87
CA ASN A 23 6.72 -3.37 -8.67
C ASN A 23 5.38 -2.72 -8.30
N TYR A 24 4.55 -2.42 -9.32
CA TYR A 24 3.18 -1.96 -9.14
C TYR A 24 2.36 -2.98 -8.34
N ASP A 25 2.42 -4.26 -8.71
CA ASP A 25 1.66 -5.31 -8.02
C ASP A 25 2.13 -5.54 -6.58
N ILE A 26 3.45 -5.49 -6.33
CA ILE A 26 4.02 -5.61 -4.99
C ILE A 26 3.55 -4.43 -4.12
N TYR A 27 3.65 -3.20 -4.63
CA TYR A 27 3.25 -2.02 -3.88
C TYR A 27 1.74 -1.97 -3.65
N LYS A 28 0.92 -2.28 -4.65
CA LYS A 28 -0.54 -2.41 -4.51
C LYS A 28 -0.91 -3.42 -3.44
N LYS A 29 -0.23 -4.56 -3.39
CA LYS A 29 -0.47 -5.60 -2.37
C LYS A 29 -0.09 -5.13 -0.97
N LEU A 30 1.02 -4.41 -0.81
CA LEU A 30 1.39 -3.80 0.45
C LEU A 30 0.35 -2.78 0.91
N LEU A 31 0.00 -1.83 0.03
CA LEU A 31 -0.95 -0.76 0.33
C LEU A 31 -2.30 -1.35 0.79
N LYS A 32 -2.81 -2.35 0.07
CA LYS A 32 -4.05 -3.05 0.43
C LYS A 32 -3.98 -3.70 1.82
N LYS A 33 -2.85 -4.33 2.18
CA LYS A 33 -2.66 -4.95 3.50
C LYS A 33 -2.63 -3.91 4.63
N ILE A 34 -1.92 -2.79 4.43
CA ILE A 34 -1.82 -1.71 5.40
C ILE A 34 -3.19 -1.07 5.62
N THR A 35 -3.88 -0.69 4.54
CA THR A 35 -5.19 -0.04 4.64
C THR A 35 -6.22 -0.99 5.25
N LYS A 36 -6.21 -2.28 4.92
CA LYS A 36 -7.09 -3.28 5.56
C LYS A 36 -6.83 -3.40 7.07
N LEU A 37 -5.57 -3.37 7.51
CA LEU A 37 -5.23 -3.36 8.94
C LEU A 37 -5.85 -2.16 9.67
N PHE A 38 -5.84 -0.97 9.07
CA PHE A 38 -6.47 0.22 9.64
C PHE A 38 -8.00 0.18 9.61
N ILE A 39 -8.60 -0.34 8.54
CA ILE A 39 -10.05 -0.54 8.43
C ILE A 39 -10.53 -1.49 9.53
N ASP A 40 -9.86 -2.65 9.67
CA ASP A 40 -10.19 -3.67 10.65
C ASP A 40 -10.02 -3.14 12.09
N HIS A 41 -8.95 -2.37 12.35
CA HIS A 41 -8.71 -1.76 13.65
C HIS A 41 -9.70 -0.64 13.99
N GLY A 42 -10.07 0.18 13.00
CA GLY A 42 -11.00 1.30 13.14
C GLY A 42 -12.48 0.92 13.04
N GLN A 43 -12.78 -0.37 12.76
CA GLN A 43 -14.12 -0.86 12.42
C GLN A 43 -14.81 -0.02 11.33
N ALA A 44 -14.03 0.45 10.35
CA ALA A 44 -14.56 1.26 9.26
C ALA A 44 -15.37 0.37 8.29
N GLU A 45 -16.54 0.84 7.88
CA GLU A 45 -17.35 0.16 6.87
C GLU A 45 -16.82 0.54 5.47
N VAL A 46 -15.85 -0.23 4.97
CA VAL A 46 -15.23 -0.03 3.65
C VAL A 46 -15.32 -1.33 2.87
N SER A 47 -15.88 -1.28 1.65
CA SER A 47 -15.93 -2.46 0.79
C SER A 47 -14.57 -2.80 0.19
N ASP A 48 -14.34 -4.06 -0.17
CA ASP A 48 -13.11 -4.47 -0.84
C ASP A 48 -12.95 -3.75 -2.21
N GLU A 49 -14.04 -3.38 -2.89
CA GLU A 49 -13.95 -2.59 -4.13
C GLU A 49 -13.51 -1.15 -3.89
N GLN A 50 -14.01 -0.50 -2.83
CA GLN A 50 -13.58 0.85 -2.43
C GLN A 50 -12.09 0.83 -2.08
N LEU A 51 -11.67 -0.13 -1.27
CA LEU A 51 -10.27 -0.32 -0.92
C LEU A 51 -9.38 -0.51 -2.16
N GLU A 52 -9.83 -1.30 -3.13
CA GLU A 52 -9.07 -1.53 -4.36
C GLU A 52 -9.02 -0.31 -5.29
N LYS A 53 -10.09 0.48 -5.34
CA LYS A 53 -10.11 1.76 -6.04
C LYS A 53 -9.12 2.74 -5.39
N ASP A 54 -9.18 2.90 -4.07
CA ASP A 54 -8.31 3.84 -3.36
C ASP A 54 -6.84 3.46 -3.49
N CYS A 55 -6.51 2.16 -3.43
CA CYS A 55 -5.15 1.70 -3.68
C CYS A 55 -4.66 2.08 -5.09
N ARG A 56 -5.50 1.94 -6.11
CA ARG A 56 -5.15 2.31 -7.48
C ARG A 56 -4.95 3.82 -7.64
N ASP A 57 -5.82 4.61 -7.03
CA ASP A 57 -5.76 6.08 -7.11
C ASP A 57 -4.50 6.64 -6.43
N VAL A 58 -4.08 6.06 -5.30
CA VAL A 58 -2.82 6.42 -4.64
C VAL A 58 -1.61 6.13 -5.52
N ILE A 59 -1.55 4.93 -6.13
CA ILE A 59 -0.41 4.57 -6.99
C ILE A 59 -0.37 5.47 -8.24
N LYS A 60 -1.54 5.79 -8.81
CA LYS A 60 -1.64 6.71 -9.94
C LYS A 60 -1.14 8.11 -9.57
N PHE A 61 -1.59 8.64 -8.43
CA PHE A 61 -1.17 9.95 -7.92
C PHE A 61 0.35 10.02 -7.69
N GLU A 62 0.95 8.99 -7.09
CA GLU A 62 2.40 8.94 -6.94
C GLU A 62 3.11 8.85 -8.30
N GLY A 63 2.58 8.09 -9.25
CA GLY A 63 3.12 8.03 -10.61
C GLY A 63 3.14 9.40 -11.32
N GLU A 64 2.09 10.21 -11.15
CA GLU A 64 2.01 11.58 -11.69
C GLU A 64 2.97 12.57 -11.00
N LEU A 65 3.32 12.34 -9.73
CA LEU A 65 4.26 13.19 -8.97
C LEU A 65 5.73 13.02 -9.38
N TYR A 66 6.10 11.84 -9.88
CA TYR A 66 7.48 11.50 -10.24
C TYR A 66 7.74 11.50 -11.77
N GLN A 67 6.77 11.99 -12.57
CA GLN A 67 6.93 12.30 -14.00
C GLN A 67 7.15 13.79 -14.21
#